data_AF-A0A091DCQ3-F1
#
_entry.id   AF-A0A091DCQ3-F1
#
_cell.length_a   1.000
_cell.length_b   1.000
_cell.length_c   1.000
_cell.angle_alpha   90.00
_cell.angle_beta   90.00
_cell.angle_gamma   90.00
#
_symmetry.space_group_name_H-M   'P 1'
#
loop_
_entity.id
_entity.type
_entity.pdbx_description
1 polymer ?
#
loop_
_entity_poly.entity_id
_entity_poly.type
_entity_poly.pdbx_seq_one_letter_code
_entity_poly.pdbx_strand_id
1 'polypeptide(L)'
;MAAVTPLLMFFQDYHYDCKVTVNIQINQQLYASYMYLCMAVHCTRFDVALKGFSRYFLRRSHQWSALAEKLMSMHIDRGGFVAFSHIRSPFVDDWDGGLHIMEYALGLEKSLNKCLLELHHLAKNKEDITLCNFLKCHYLGPQVHVLKEISEHLTNIRKLGTLGEDVADYIFDNCSLK
;
A
#
# COMPACT_ATOMS: atom_id res chain seq x y z
N MET A 1 12.02 37.23 -22.63
CA MET A 1 11.80 35.82 -23.01
C MET A 1 13.02 35.02 -22.58
N ALA A 2 13.00 34.42 -21.38
CA ALA A 2 14.12 33.61 -20.90
C ALA A 2 14.12 32.28 -21.68
N ALA A 3 15.25 31.97 -22.31
CA ALA A 3 15.45 30.73 -23.04
C ALA A 3 15.26 29.54 -22.08
N VAL A 4 14.23 28.73 -22.32
CA VAL A 4 14.04 27.46 -21.64
C VAL A 4 15.24 26.58 -22.00
N THR A 5 16.02 26.20 -21.00
CA THR A 5 17.21 25.34 -21.17
C THR A 5 16.87 24.05 -21.92
N PRO A 6 17.69 23.59 -22.88
CA PRO A 6 17.39 22.44 -23.76
C PRO A 6 17.04 21.14 -23.02
N LEU A 7 17.54 20.96 -21.80
CA LEU A 7 17.26 19.80 -20.95
C LEU A 7 15.79 19.67 -20.51
N LEU A 8 15.02 20.76 -20.49
CA LEU A 8 13.64 20.78 -20.02
C LEU A 8 12.59 20.41 -21.10
N MET A 9 12.98 20.30 -22.38
CA MET A 9 12.05 19.95 -23.45
C MET A 9 11.58 18.49 -23.42
N PHE A 10 12.28 17.59 -22.73
CA PHE A 10 11.91 16.17 -22.65
C PHE A 10 10.75 15.87 -21.68
N PHE A 11 10.35 16.82 -20.83
CA PHE A 11 9.37 16.60 -19.75
C PHE A 11 8.04 17.34 -19.95
N GLN A 12 7.71 17.73 -21.18
CA GLN A 12 6.54 18.56 -21.46
C GLN A 12 5.20 17.92 -21.05
N ASP A 13 5.11 16.59 -20.96
CA ASP A 13 3.86 15.88 -20.66
C ASP A 13 3.65 15.57 -19.16
N TYR A 14 4.49 16.09 -18.25
CA TYR A 14 4.33 15.85 -16.80
C TYR A 14 3.73 17.05 -16.05
N HIS A 15 2.39 17.11 -16.04
CA HIS A 15 1.64 18.22 -15.46
C HIS A 15 1.94 18.41 -13.95
N TYR A 16 2.00 19.67 -13.50
CA TYR A 16 2.29 20.04 -12.11
C TYR A 16 1.39 19.33 -11.08
N ASP A 17 0.05 19.35 -11.28
CA ASP A 17 -0.89 18.62 -10.42
C ASP A 17 -0.51 17.13 -10.27
N CYS A 18 -0.10 16.46 -11.36
CA CYS A 18 0.33 15.07 -11.30
C CYS A 18 1.62 14.92 -10.48
N LYS A 19 2.58 15.85 -10.60
CA LYS A 19 3.81 15.86 -9.79
C LYS A 19 3.49 15.97 -8.29
N VAL A 20 2.58 16.88 -7.93
CA VAL A 20 2.16 17.08 -6.53
C VAL A 20 1.46 15.83 -6.00
N THR A 21 0.48 15.29 -6.73
CA THR A 21 -0.27 14.12 -6.28
C THR A 21 0.59 12.86 -6.24
N VAL A 22 1.60 12.73 -7.11
CA VAL A 22 2.59 11.64 -7.02
C VAL A 22 3.39 11.72 -5.72
N ASN A 23 3.82 12.91 -5.28
CA ASN A 23 4.48 13.07 -3.98
C ASN A 23 3.57 12.68 -2.81
N ILE A 24 2.29 13.05 -2.86
CA ILE A 24 1.30 12.61 -1.88
C ILE A 24 1.19 11.08 -1.88
N GLN A 25 1.10 10.47 -3.06
CA GLN A 25 0.99 9.03 -3.21
C GLN A 25 2.24 8.29 -2.73
N ILE A 26 3.44 8.84 -2.94
CA ILE A 26 4.69 8.32 -2.36
C ILE A 26 4.57 8.25 -0.84
N ASN A 27 4.12 9.33 -0.19
CA ASN A 27 3.95 9.34 1.26
C ASN A 27 2.88 8.35 1.75
N GLN A 28 1.79 8.18 1.00
CA GLN A 28 0.76 7.17 1.33
C GLN A 28 1.31 5.74 1.30
N GLN A 29 2.20 5.42 0.37
CA GLN A 29 2.82 4.09 0.29
C GLN A 29 3.83 3.86 1.42
N LEU A 30 4.60 4.89 1.78
CA LEU A 30 5.49 4.82 2.94
C LEU A 30 4.70 4.64 4.24
N TYR A 31 3.57 5.34 4.38
CA TYR A 31 2.63 5.13 5.49
C TYR A 31 2.07 3.70 5.51
N ALA A 32 1.63 3.17 4.36
CA ALA A 32 1.15 1.79 4.26
C ALA A 32 2.21 0.78 4.69
N SER A 33 3.45 0.96 4.21
CA SER A 33 4.59 0.14 4.60
C SER A 33 4.81 0.17 6.12
N TYR A 34 4.78 1.36 6.71
CA TYR A 34 4.94 1.53 8.15
C TYR A 34 3.82 0.88 8.95
N MET A 35 2.56 1.04 8.54
CA MET A 35 1.41 0.40 9.18
C MET A 35 1.50 -1.12 9.16
N TYR A 36 1.90 -1.70 8.02
CA TYR A 36 2.11 -3.15 7.92
C TYR A 36 3.28 -3.64 8.77
N LEU A 37 4.33 -2.83 8.94
CA LEU A 37 5.42 -3.16 9.85
C LEU A 37 4.92 -3.20 11.31
N CYS A 38 4.11 -2.23 11.72
CA CYS A 38 3.49 -2.20 13.05
C CYS A 38 2.62 -3.44 13.30
N MET A 39 1.80 -3.84 12.31
CA MET A 39 1.01 -5.07 12.40
C MET A 39 1.89 -6.32 12.55
N ALA A 40 2.98 -6.41 11.77
CA ALA A 40 3.89 -7.54 11.85
C ALA A 40 4.56 -7.65 13.23
N VAL A 41 5.00 -6.52 13.78
CA VAL A 41 5.62 -6.45 15.11
C VAL A 41 4.61 -6.82 16.19
N HIS A 42 3.37 -6.34 16.11
CA HIS A 42 2.28 -6.71 17.03
C HIS A 42 2.07 -8.22 17.07
N CYS A 43 1.93 -8.87 15.91
CA CYS A 43 1.75 -10.31 15.82
C CYS A 43 2.96 -11.12 16.35
N THR A 44 4.14 -10.51 16.44
CA THR A 44 5.37 -11.16 16.92
C THR A 44 5.51 -11.10 18.45
N ARG A 45 4.72 -10.26 19.15
CA ARG A 45 4.78 -10.14 20.61
C ARG A 45 4.53 -11.49 21.27
N PHE A 46 5.16 -11.72 22.42
CA PHE A 46 5.10 -13.02 23.12
C PHE A 46 3.68 -13.37 23.60
N ASP A 47 2.85 -12.36 23.87
CA ASP A 47 1.46 -12.46 24.31
C ASP A 47 0.45 -12.58 23.16
N VAL A 48 0.89 -12.43 21.91
CA VAL A 48 0.06 -12.62 20.68
C VAL A 48 0.50 -13.85 19.90
N ALA A 49 1.81 -13.98 19.62
CA ALA A 49 2.48 -15.15 19.06
C ALA A 49 1.95 -15.69 17.71
N LEU A 50 1.39 -14.83 16.84
CA LEU A 50 0.87 -15.18 15.51
C LEU A 50 1.95 -15.00 14.41
N LYS A 51 2.83 -16.00 14.26
CA LYS A 51 4.04 -15.89 13.41
C LYS A 51 3.73 -15.87 11.90
N GLY A 52 2.69 -16.56 11.45
CA GLY A 52 2.17 -16.51 10.08
C GLY A 52 1.65 -15.12 9.71
N PHE A 53 0.82 -14.51 10.55
CA PHE A 53 0.39 -13.12 10.39
C PHE A 53 1.58 -12.15 10.35
N SER A 54 2.53 -12.32 11.27
CA SER A 54 3.77 -11.52 11.28
C SER A 54 4.52 -11.58 9.94
N ARG A 55 4.79 -12.78 9.42
CA ARG A 55 5.47 -12.95 8.12
C ARG A 55 4.66 -12.35 6.97
N TYR A 56 3.34 -12.57 6.97
CA TYR A 56 2.45 -12.03 5.96
C TYR A 56 2.51 -10.50 5.91
N PHE A 57 2.34 -9.82 7.05
CA PHE A 57 2.35 -8.36 7.12
C PHE A 57 3.74 -7.78 6.86
N LEU A 58 4.81 -8.44 7.29
CA LEU A 58 6.18 -8.00 6.97
C LEU A 58 6.42 -8.02 5.46
N ARG A 59 5.95 -9.07 4.76
CA ARG A 59 6.00 -9.14 3.29
C ARG A 59 5.22 -7.98 2.65
N ARG A 60 4.03 -7.65 3.15
CA ARG A 60 3.22 -6.51 2.67
C ARG A 60 3.94 -5.18 2.91
N SER A 61 4.58 -5.01 4.07
CA SER A 61 5.37 -3.82 4.40
C SER A 61 6.47 -3.58 3.36
N HIS A 62 7.26 -4.63 3.05
CA HIS A 62 8.33 -4.54 2.05
C HIS A 62 7.80 -4.29 0.64
N GLN A 63 6.67 -4.89 0.27
CA GLN A 63 6.04 -4.65 -1.04
C GLN A 63 5.65 -3.18 -1.21
N TRP A 64 5.08 -2.55 -0.19
CA TRP A 64 4.74 -1.12 -0.23
C TRP A 64 5.97 -0.21 -0.23
N SER A 65 7.07 -0.56 0.46
CA SER A 65 8.35 0.16 0.36
C SER A 65 8.90 0.12 -1.08
N ALA A 66 8.94 -1.07 -1.67
CA ALA A 66 9.45 -1.26 -3.03
C ALA A 66 8.58 -0.54 -4.09
N LEU A 67 7.26 -0.47 -3.88
CA LEU A 67 6.37 0.33 -4.72
C LEU A 67 6.66 1.83 -4.55
N ALA A 68 6.90 2.30 -3.32
CA ALA A 68 7.21 3.70 -3.07
C ALA A 68 8.50 4.12 -3.80
N GLU A 69 9.56 3.32 -3.69
CA GLU A 69 10.82 3.52 -4.42
C GLU A 69 10.62 3.50 -5.94
N LYS A 70 9.82 2.57 -6.44
CA LYS A 70 9.49 2.51 -7.88
C LYS A 70 8.75 3.76 -8.34
N LEU A 71 7.83 4.30 -7.54
CA LEU A 71 7.14 5.56 -7.85
C LEU A 71 8.08 6.76 -7.80
N MET A 72 9.02 6.80 -6.84
CA MET A 72 10.05 7.83 -6.76
C MET A 72 10.94 7.82 -8.00
N SER A 73 11.39 6.65 -8.47
CA SER A 73 12.18 6.53 -9.71
C SER A 73 11.40 7.11 -10.89
N MET A 74 10.17 6.65 -11.12
CA MET A 74 9.33 7.17 -12.20
C MET A 74 9.12 8.69 -12.09
N HIS A 75 8.94 9.21 -10.87
CA HIS A 75 8.78 10.64 -10.62
C HIS A 75 10.03 11.42 -11.03
N ILE A 76 11.22 10.97 -10.64
CA ILE A 76 12.51 11.59 -10.95
C ILE A 76 12.82 11.47 -12.45
N ASP A 77 12.62 10.29 -13.04
CA ASP A 77 12.85 10.00 -14.45
C ASP A 77 12.00 10.87 -15.38
N ARG A 78 10.92 11.45 -14.85
CA ARG A 78 10.04 12.38 -15.57
C ARG A 78 10.25 13.85 -15.22
N GLY A 79 11.35 14.19 -14.53
CA GLY A 79 11.67 15.56 -14.14
C GLY A 79 10.79 16.10 -13.00
N GLY A 80 10.27 15.20 -12.16
CA GLY A 80 9.71 15.50 -10.85
C GLY A 80 10.79 15.60 -9.77
N PHE A 81 10.41 16.10 -8.59
CA PHE A 81 11.26 16.16 -7.42
C PHE A 81 10.54 15.54 -6.22
N VAL A 82 11.19 14.60 -5.55
CA VAL A 82 10.60 13.90 -4.40
C VAL A 82 10.60 14.83 -3.20
N ALA A 83 9.41 15.19 -2.74
CA ALA A 83 9.18 15.98 -1.54
C ALA A 83 8.65 15.09 -0.42
N PHE A 84 9.55 14.63 0.45
CA PHE A 84 9.16 13.84 1.62
C PHE A 84 8.35 14.67 2.63
N SER A 85 7.41 14.00 3.29
CA SER A 85 6.61 14.60 4.36
C SER A 85 6.54 13.65 5.55
N HIS A 86 5.97 14.12 6.66
CA HIS A 86 5.87 13.30 7.86
C HIS A 86 5.01 12.06 7.62
N ILE A 87 5.55 10.90 8.00
CA ILE A 87 4.80 9.66 8.12
C ILE A 87 4.22 9.64 9.53
N ARG A 88 2.89 9.69 9.63
CA ARG A 88 2.21 9.70 10.93
C ARG A 88 2.36 8.33 11.59
N SER A 89 2.55 8.35 12.91
CA SER A 89 2.46 7.13 13.73
C SER A 89 1.06 6.52 13.62
N PRO A 90 0.94 5.18 13.62
CA PRO A 90 -0.33 4.52 13.86
C PRO A 90 -0.98 5.07 15.14
N PHE A 91 -2.31 5.15 15.14
CA PHE A 91 -3.10 5.46 16.34
C PHE A 91 -3.55 4.17 17.07
N VAL A 92 -3.40 3.01 16.44
CA VAL A 92 -3.86 1.72 16.97
C VAL A 92 -2.65 0.95 17.46
N ASP A 93 -2.53 0.80 18.78
CA ASP A 93 -1.45 0.07 19.43
C ASP A 93 -1.86 -1.35 19.86
N ASP A 94 -3.15 -1.69 19.75
CA ASP A 94 -3.65 -3.03 20.08
C ASP A 94 -4.70 -3.49 19.06
N TRP A 95 -4.42 -4.62 18.42
CA TRP A 95 -5.39 -5.31 17.57
C TRP A 95 -5.86 -6.56 18.30
N ASP A 96 -7.16 -6.60 18.63
CA ASP A 96 -7.84 -7.74 19.27
C ASP A 96 -7.98 -8.92 18.30
N GLY A 97 -6.90 -9.67 18.10
CA GLY A 97 -6.87 -10.92 17.34
C GLY A 97 -6.66 -10.78 15.82
N GLY A 98 -6.51 -11.94 15.17
CA GLY A 98 -6.21 -12.10 13.76
C GLY A 98 -7.32 -11.58 12.84
N LEU A 99 -8.58 -11.69 13.27
CA LEU A 99 -9.72 -11.14 12.53
C LEU A 99 -9.63 -9.60 12.43
N HIS A 100 -9.46 -8.92 13.57
CA HIS A 100 -9.47 -7.46 13.61
C HIS A 100 -8.29 -6.85 12.83
N ILE A 101 -7.09 -7.42 12.95
CA ILE A 101 -5.92 -6.93 12.21
C ILE A 101 -6.06 -7.14 10.69
N MET A 102 -6.70 -8.23 10.25
CA MET A 102 -6.98 -8.47 8.83
C MET A 102 -8.09 -7.55 8.30
N GLU A 103 -9.09 -7.21 9.12
CA GLU A 103 -10.11 -6.20 8.75
C GLU A 103 -9.50 -4.82 8.58
N TYR A 104 -8.58 -4.45 9.48
CA TYR A 104 -7.82 -3.21 9.36
C TYR A 104 -6.99 -3.22 8.07
N ALA A 105 -6.26 -4.30 7.78
CA ALA A 105 -5.49 -4.44 6.55
C ALA A 105 -6.36 -4.25 5.31
N LEU A 106 -7.56 -4.85 5.27
CA LEU A 106 -8.50 -4.64 4.17
C LEU A 106 -8.92 -3.17 4.04
N GLY A 107 -9.20 -2.49 5.16
CA GLY A 107 -9.54 -1.07 5.18
C GLY A 107 -8.42 -0.19 4.60
N LEU A 108 -7.17 -0.45 5.02
CA LEU A 108 -5.99 0.22 4.51
C LEU A 108 -5.84 0.03 2.99
N GLU A 109 -5.93 -1.20 2.50
CA GLU A 109 -5.80 -1.53 1.07
C GLU A 109 -6.91 -0.90 0.21
N LYS A 110 -8.14 -0.82 0.73
CA LYS A 110 -9.25 -0.10 0.06
C LYS A 110 -8.97 1.39 -0.03
N SER A 111 -8.46 2.00 1.03
CA SER A 111 -8.08 3.42 1.04
C SER A 111 -6.97 3.71 0.04
N LEU A 112 -5.92 2.89 0.02
CA LEU A 112 -4.81 3.02 -0.93
C LEU A 112 -5.28 2.87 -2.38
N ASN A 113 -6.11 1.87 -2.65
CA ASN A 113 -6.71 1.69 -3.98
C ASN A 113 -7.52 2.91 -4.43
N LYS A 114 -8.27 3.53 -3.51
CA LYS A 114 -9.02 4.76 -3.81
C LYS A 114 -8.07 5.91 -4.19
N CYS A 115 -7.01 6.16 -3.42
CA CYS A 115 -6.01 7.18 -3.74
C CYS A 115 -5.33 6.93 -5.11
N LEU A 116 -5.03 5.67 -5.42
CA LEU A 116 -4.47 5.28 -6.71
C LEU A 116 -5.43 5.53 -7.88
N LEU A 117 -6.72 5.26 -7.70
CA LEU A 117 -7.75 5.55 -8.69
C LEU A 117 -7.91 7.06 -8.90
N GLU A 118 -7.91 7.86 -7.84
CA GLU A 118 -7.95 9.32 -7.91
C GLU A 118 -6.74 9.88 -8.67
N LEU A 119 -5.53 9.39 -8.39
CA LEU A 119 -4.32 9.76 -9.13
C LEU A 119 -4.41 9.33 -10.60
N HIS A 120 -4.94 8.14 -10.90
CA HIS A 120 -5.15 7.69 -12.26
C HIS A 120 -6.18 8.56 -13.01
N HIS A 121 -7.27 8.96 -12.35
CA HIS A 121 -8.25 9.90 -12.92
C HIS A 121 -7.61 11.25 -13.22
N LEU A 122 -6.79 11.79 -12.31
CA LEU A 122 -6.04 13.02 -12.54
C LEU A 122 -5.10 12.88 -13.75
N ALA A 123 -4.32 11.80 -13.80
CA ALA A 123 -3.42 11.52 -14.92
C ALA A 123 -4.18 11.47 -16.26
N LYS A 124 -5.32 10.78 -16.29
CA LYS A 124 -6.18 10.70 -17.47
C LYS A 124 -6.70 12.08 -17.90
N ASN A 125 -7.15 12.90 -16.95
CA ASN A 125 -7.65 14.25 -17.23
C ASN A 125 -6.57 15.20 -17.75
N LYS A 126 -5.31 14.94 -17.42
CA LYS A 126 -4.13 15.67 -17.93
C LYS A 126 -3.51 15.01 -19.15
N GLU A 127 -4.18 14.01 -19.73
CA GLU A 127 -3.73 13.25 -20.89
C GLU A 127 -2.35 12.58 -20.70
N ASP A 128 -1.99 12.28 -19.45
CA ASP A 128 -0.72 11.66 -19.09
C ASP A 128 -0.80 10.13 -19.26
N ILE A 129 -0.59 9.69 -20.51
CA ILE A 129 -0.64 8.28 -20.92
C ILE A 129 0.38 7.44 -20.13
N THR A 130 1.58 7.98 -19.94
CA THR A 130 2.69 7.28 -19.27
C THR A 130 2.36 6.99 -17.81
N LEU A 131 1.86 7.99 -17.07
CA LEU A 131 1.44 7.81 -15.69
C LEU A 131 0.23 6.87 -15.57
N CYS A 132 -0.74 6.98 -16.48
CA CYS A 132 -1.88 6.05 -16.52
C CYS A 132 -1.42 4.59 -16.68
N ASN A 133 -0.52 4.32 -17.63
CA ASN A 133 -0.01 2.98 -17.88
C ASN A 133 0.79 2.46 -16.68
N PHE A 134 1.67 3.30 -16.12
CA PHE A 134 2.45 2.96 -14.93
C PHE A 134 1.56 2.55 -13.74
N LEU A 135 0.51 3.34 -13.46
CA LEU A 135 -0.44 3.06 -12.38
C LEU A 135 -1.21 1.75 -12.63
N LYS A 136 -1.66 1.50 -13.87
CA LYS A 136 -2.35 0.25 -14.21
C LYS A 136 -1.47 -0.98 -14.00
N CYS A 137 -0.25 -0.94 -14.53
CA CYS A 137 0.66 -2.09 -14.53
C CYS A 137 1.22 -2.43 -13.14
N HIS A 138 1.57 -1.41 -12.35
CA HIS A 138 2.28 -1.62 -11.09
C HIS A 138 1.38 -1.55 -9.85
N TYR A 139 0.20 -0.95 -9.96
CA TYR A 139 -0.68 -0.74 -8.81
C TYR A 139 -2.06 -1.32 -9.03
N LEU A 140 -2.87 -0.72 -9.91
CA LEU A 140 -4.30 -1.04 -10.00
C LEU A 140 -4.57 -2.49 -10.41
N GLY A 141 -3.79 -3.05 -11.33
CA GLY A 141 -3.88 -4.47 -11.70
C GLY A 141 -3.58 -5.40 -10.50
N PRO A 142 -2.37 -5.31 -9.91
CA PRO A 142 -2.02 -6.08 -8.71
C PRO A 142 -2.99 -5.90 -7.54
N GLN A 143 -3.53 -4.69 -7.35
CA GLN A 143 -4.39 -4.36 -6.21
C GLN A 143 -5.70 -5.15 -6.18
N VAL A 144 -6.24 -5.52 -7.34
CA VAL A 144 -7.43 -6.39 -7.43
C VAL A 144 -7.15 -7.75 -6.79
N HIS A 145 -5.95 -8.30 -7.01
CA HIS A 145 -5.55 -9.59 -6.45
C HIS A 145 -5.32 -9.51 -4.95
N VAL A 146 -4.68 -8.44 -4.47
CA VAL A 146 -4.48 -8.19 -3.03
C VAL A 146 -5.81 -8.07 -2.30
N LEU A 147 -6.74 -7.25 -2.82
CA LEU A 147 -8.05 -7.06 -2.19
C LEU A 147 -8.85 -8.36 -2.16
N LYS A 148 -8.76 -9.17 -3.22
CA LYS A 148 -9.36 -10.50 -3.26
C LYS A 148 -8.74 -11.42 -2.20
N GLU A 149 -7.41 -11.51 -2.15
CA GLU A 149 -6.68 -12.35 -1.19
C GLU A 149 -7.09 -12.04 0.26
N ILE A 150 -7.05 -10.77 0.66
CA ILE A 150 -7.42 -10.37 2.03
C ILE A 150 -8.91 -10.65 2.31
N SER A 151 -9.79 -10.48 1.32
CA SER A 151 -11.21 -10.77 1.47
C SER A 151 -11.48 -12.28 1.65
N GLU A 152 -10.72 -13.12 0.95
CA GLU A 152 -10.76 -14.58 1.11
C GLU A 152 -10.24 -14.99 2.50
N HIS A 153 -9.14 -14.39 2.95
CA HIS A 153 -8.60 -14.59 4.30
C HIS A 153 -9.64 -14.26 5.37
N LEU A 154 -10.30 -13.10 5.29
CA LEU A 154 -11.36 -12.71 6.20
C LEU A 154 -12.55 -13.68 6.19
N THR A 155 -12.94 -14.15 5.00
CA THR A 155 -14.02 -15.12 4.87
C THR A 155 -13.66 -16.43 5.58
N ASN A 156 -12.41 -16.88 5.48
CA ASN A 156 -11.93 -18.10 6.11
C ASN A 156 -11.80 -17.95 7.64
N ILE A 157 -11.22 -16.84 8.13
CA ILE A 157 -11.11 -16.57 9.57
C ILE A 157 -12.50 -16.53 10.20
N ARG A 158 -13.48 -15.84 9.59
CA ARG A 158 -14.86 -15.78 10.10
C ARG A 158 -15.55 -17.15 10.15
N LYS A 159 -15.29 -18.02 9.17
CA LYS A 159 -15.81 -19.40 9.20
C LYS A 159 -15.18 -20.20 10.35
N LEU A 160 -13.86 -20.07 10.53
CA LEU A 160 -13.14 -20.73 11.62
C LEU A 160 -13.53 -20.18 12.99
N GLY A 161 -13.92 -18.91 13.10
CA GLY A 161 -14.35 -18.28 14.35
C GLY A 161 -15.55 -18.98 15.03
N THR A 162 -16.32 -19.78 14.28
CA THR A 162 -17.36 -20.67 14.85
C THR A 162 -16.80 -21.73 15.82
N LEU A 163 -15.50 -21.99 15.78
CA LEU A 163 -14.78 -22.93 16.65
C LEU A 163 -14.14 -22.24 17.88
N GLY A 164 -14.29 -20.91 18.01
CA GLY A 164 -13.61 -20.07 18.99
C GLY A 164 -12.48 -19.25 18.36
N GLU A 165 -12.33 -17.99 18.80
CA GLU A 165 -11.41 -17.01 18.19
C GLU A 165 -9.94 -17.45 18.26
N ASP A 166 -9.46 -17.87 19.43
CA ASP A 166 -8.07 -18.34 19.61
C ASP A 166 -7.75 -19.56 18.72
N VAL A 167 -8.71 -20.48 18.58
CA VAL A 167 -8.56 -21.68 17.76
C VAL A 167 -8.54 -21.31 16.27
N ALA A 168 -9.38 -20.36 15.87
CA ALA A 168 -9.43 -19.86 14.50
C ALA A 168 -8.10 -19.18 14.11
N ASP A 169 -7.59 -18.30 14.96
CA ASP A 169 -6.35 -17.58 14.73
C ASP A 169 -5.16 -18.56 14.67
N TYR A 170 -5.07 -19.51 15.59
CA TYR A 170 -4.01 -20.52 15.58
C TYR A 170 -4.02 -21.38 14.31
N ILE A 171 -5.20 -21.89 13.90
CA ILE A 171 -5.31 -22.70 12.68
C ILE A 171 -4.95 -21.86 11.46
N PHE A 172 -5.47 -20.64 11.37
CA PHE A 172 -5.24 -19.78 10.21
C PHE A 172 -3.77 -19.37 10.08
N ASP A 173 -3.13 -19.01 11.19
CA ASP A 173 -1.71 -18.64 11.26
C ASP A 173 -0.79 -19.75 10.71
N ASN A 174 -1.08 -21.00 11.07
CA ASN A 174 -0.24 -22.14 10.73
C ASN A 174 -0.57 -22.79 9.36
N CYS A 175 -1.82 -22.72 8.93
CA CYS A 175 -2.29 -23.43 7.75
C CYS A 175 -2.45 -22.54 6.51
N SER A 176 -2.79 -21.26 6.69
CA SER A 176 -3.18 -20.37 5.58
C SER A 176 -2.16 -19.26 5.30
N LEU A 177 -1.40 -18.80 6.30
CA LEU A 177 -0.40 -17.73 6.16
C LEU A 177 1.05 -18.25 6.13
N LYS A 178 1.33 -19.13 5.14
CA LYS A 178 2.68 -19.64 4.89
C LYS A 178 3.51 -18.70 4.04
#